data_AF-A0A7D5W4B3-F1
#
_entry.id   AF-A0A7D5W4B3-F1
#
_cell.length_a   1.000
_cell.length_b   1.000
_cell.length_c   1.000
_cell.angle_alpha   90.00
_cell.angle_beta   90.00
_cell.angle_gamma   90.00
#
_symmetry.space_group_name_H-M   'P 1'
#
loop_
_entity.id
_entity.type
_entity.pdbx_description
1 polymer ?
#
loop_
_entity_poly.entity_id
_entity_poly.type
_entity_poly.pdbx_seq_one_letter_code
_entity_poly.pdbx_strand_id
1 'polypeptide(L)'
;MAVPKTFWTSKSHEIPRAGAFAKDMVEQARRQGVKSESQIPDDLLISAIEHKVVNGGGSFKKWSGRDALRQLEYVDDNSAQVSLRRLISTVVRSTHPEFYDPRLVKRPNTSSVFTS
;
A
#
# COMPACT_ATOMS: atom_id res chain seq x y z
N MET A 1 7.03 -0.80 -10.09
CA MET A 1 8.22 -0.56 -9.25
C MET A 1 7.87 -0.91 -7.82
N ALA A 2 8.80 -1.46 -7.06
CA ALA A 2 8.58 -1.78 -5.65
C ALA A 2 8.46 -0.51 -4.80
N VAL A 3 7.74 -0.61 -3.68
CA VAL A 3 7.64 0.46 -2.69
C VAL A 3 9.00 0.68 -2.00
N PRO A 4 9.52 1.91 -1.94
CA PRO A 4 10.78 2.20 -1.27
C PRO A 4 10.79 1.73 0.18
N LYS A 5 11.91 1.18 0.65
CA LYS A 5 12.04 0.75 2.05
C LYS A 5 11.83 1.91 3.03
N THR A 6 12.28 3.11 2.66
CA THR A 6 12.14 4.33 3.46
C THR A 6 10.68 4.67 3.75
N PHE A 7 9.77 4.45 2.80
CA PHE A 7 8.33 4.62 3.02
C PHE A 7 7.85 3.74 4.16
N TRP A 8 8.13 2.44 4.11
CA TRP A 8 7.66 1.51 5.13
C TRP A 8 8.26 1.79 6.50
N THR A 9 9.54 2.10 6.57
CA THR A 9 10.22 2.45 7.83
C THR A 9 9.66 3.75 8.41
N SER A 10 9.46 4.80 7.61
CA SER A 10 8.81 6.03 8.08
C SER A 10 7.41 5.74 8.64
N LYS A 11 6.59 5.00 7.90
CA LYS A 11 5.22 4.68 8.35
C LYS A 11 5.17 3.74 9.56
N SER A 12 6.13 2.84 9.73
CA SER A 12 6.20 2.00 10.94
C SER A 12 6.43 2.79 12.21
N HIS A 13 7.09 3.95 12.12
CA HIS A 13 7.34 4.84 13.26
C HIS A 13 6.23 5.88 13.45
N GLU A 14 5.68 6.40 12.36
CA GLU A 14 4.69 7.50 12.39
C GLU A 14 3.26 7.03 12.69
N ILE A 15 2.91 5.79 12.33
CA ILE A 15 1.52 5.33 12.32
C ILE A 15 1.27 4.28 13.40
N PRO A 16 0.72 4.67 14.57
CA PRO A 16 0.41 3.72 15.65
C PRO A 16 -0.80 2.82 15.32
N ARG A 17 -1.65 3.21 14.36
CA ARG A 17 -2.84 2.46 13.93
C ARG A 17 -2.69 1.98 12.48
N ALA A 18 -1.79 1.03 12.27
CA ALA A 18 -1.46 0.51 10.94
C ALA A 18 -2.68 -0.03 10.17
N GLY A 19 -3.64 -0.70 10.84
CA GLY A 19 -4.86 -1.20 10.21
C GLY A 19 -5.78 -0.09 9.66
N ALA A 20 -5.99 1.00 10.40
CA ALA A 20 -6.80 2.13 9.94
C ALA A 20 -6.15 2.81 8.73
N PHE A 21 -4.84 3.03 8.80
CA PHE A 21 -4.07 3.58 7.69
C PHE A 21 -4.13 2.69 6.43
N ALA A 22 -3.96 1.37 6.58
CA ALA A 22 -4.05 0.44 5.46
C ALA A 22 -5.43 0.47 4.80
N LYS A 23 -6.50 0.55 5.60
CA LYS A 23 -7.88 0.69 5.12
C LYS A 23 -8.06 1.98 4.33
N ASP A 24 -7.64 3.12 4.89
CA ASP A 24 -7.75 4.43 4.23
C ASP A 24 -7.01 4.46 2.89
N MET A 25 -5.83 3.83 2.83
CA MET A 25 -5.08 3.71 1.58
C MET A 25 -5.83 2.93 0.51
N VAL A 26 -6.40 1.78 0.88
CA VAL A 26 -7.17 0.96 -0.07
C VAL A 26 -8.41 1.70 -0.52
N GLU A 27 -9.17 2.31 0.39
CA GLU A 27 -10.34 3.12 0.04
C GLU A 27 -10.00 4.29 -0.89
N GLN A 28 -8.92 5.02 -0.61
CA GLN A 28 -8.49 6.13 -1.45
C GLN A 28 -8.06 5.64 -2.85
N ALA A 29 -7.33 4.52 -2.93
CA ALA A 29 -6.94 3.92 -4.20
C ALA A 29 -8.17 3.49 -5.03
N ARG A 30 -9.20 2.92 -4.38
CA ARG A 30 -10.47 2.56 -5.03
C ARG A 30 -11.20 3.79 -5.57
N ARG A 31 -11.25 4.89 -4.80
CA ARG A 31 -11.81 6.18 -5.26
C ARG A 31 -11.05 6.77 -6.45
N GLN A 32 -9.76 6.48 -6.58
CA GLN A 32 -8.94 6.87 -7.73
C GLN A 32 -9.02 5.90 -8.92
N GLY A 33 -9.87 4.87 -8.84
CA GLY A 33 -10.09 3.93 -9.94
C GLY A 33 -9.10 2.76 -9.99
N VAL A 34 -8.28 2.55 -8.95
CA VAL A 34 -7.48 1.33 -8.84
C VAL A 34 -8.46 0.16 -8.66
N LYS A 35 -8.55 -0.71 -9.67
CA LYS A 35 -9.40 -1.91 -9.63
C LYS A 35 -8.81 -2.95 -8.70
N SER A 36 -9.66 -3.77 -8.09
CA SER A 36 -9.13 -4.97 -7.44
C SER A 36 -8.65 -5.93 -8.51
N GLU A 37 -7.51 -6.58 -8.27
CA GLU A 37 -7.25 -7.81 -9.01
C GLU A 37 -8.34 -8.81 -8.57
N SER A 38 -8.99 -9.46 -9.53
CA SER A 38 -10.25 -10.18 -9.31
C SER A 38 -10.18 -11.27 -8.24
N GLN A 39 -8.98 -11.73 -7.89
CA GLN A 39 -8.75 -12.81 -6.94
C GLN A 39 -8.34 -12.33 -5.54
N ILE A 40 -7.80 -11.12 -5.37
CA ILE A 40 -7.34 -10.64 -4.05
C ILE A 40 -8.41 -9.73 -3.45
N PRO A 41 -9.10 -10.14 -2.37
CA PRO A 41 -10.10 -9.31 -1.73
C PRO A 41 -9.46 -8.14 -0.96
N ASP A 42 -10.21 -7.06 -0.79
CA ASP A 42 -9.74 -5.82 -0.14
C ASP A 42 -9.28 -6.08 1.30
N ASP A 43 -9.99 -6.93 2.06
CA ASP A 43 -9.59 -7.28 3.44
C ASP A 43 -8.20 -7.92 3.49
N LEU A 44 -7.89 -8.79 2.51
CA LEU A 44 -6.59 -9.44 2.43
C LEU A 44 -5.49 -8.45 2.02
N LEU A 45 -5.82 -7.51 1.13
CA LEU A 45 -4.92 -6.43 0.74
C LEU A 45 -4.63 -5.47 1.91
N ILE A 46 -5.67 -5.08 2.65
CA ILE A 46 -5.58 -4.23 3.86
C ILE A 46 -4.67 -4.91 4.88
N SER A 47 -4.92 -6.18 5.20
CA SER A 47 -4.09 -6.95 6.14
C SER A 47 -2.62 -7.05 5.68
N ALA A 48 -2.38 -7.20 4.38
CA ALA A 48 -1.02 -7.24 3.84
C ALA A 48 -0.28 -5.91 3.98
N ILE A 49 -0.96 -4.79 3.72
CA ILE A 49 -0.41 -3.43 3.87
C ILE A 49 -0.14 -3.14 5.35
N GLU A 50 -1.09 -3.47 6.23
CA GLU A 50 -0.91 -3.36 7.68
C GLU A 50 0.34 -4.13 8.14
N HIS A 51 0.49 -5.39 7.74
CA HIS A 51 1.66 -6.19 8.06
C HIS A 51 2.96 -5.54 7.57
N LYS A 52 2.95 -4.93 6.38
CA LYS A 52 4.10 -4.21 5.84
C LYS A 52 4.43 -2.97 6.66
N VAL A 53 3.43 -2.20 7.09
CA VAL A 53 3.62 -1.01 7.93
C VAL A 53 4.17 -1.41 9.30
N VAL A 54 3.55 -2.37 9.99
CA VAL A 54 4.00 -2.82 11.32
C VAL A 54 5.44 -3.31 11.30
N ASN A 55 5.85 -4.01 10.23
CA ASN A 55 7.17 -4.62 10.12
C ASN A 55 8.18 -3.79 9.30
N GLY A 56 7.91 -2.51 9.03
CA GLY A 56 8.84 -1.64 8.29
C GLY A 56 9.23 -2.18 6.90
N GLY A 57 8.31 -2.86 6.22
CA GLY A 57 8.50 -3.41 4.88
C GLY A 57 8.94 -4.88 4.86
N GLY A 58 8.96 -5.54 6.02
CA GLY A 58 9.36 -6.94 6.21
C GLY A 58 8.65 -7.96 5.30
N SER A 59 9.19 -9.18 5.25
CA SER A 59 8.66 -10.24 4.37
C SER A 59 7.27 -10.75 4.80
N PHE A 60 6.53 -11.35 3.87
CA PHE A 60 5.25 -12.02 4.15
C PHE A 60 5.40 -13.43 4.74
N LYS A 61 6.63 -13.88 5.06
CA LYS A 61 6.85 -15.25 5.56
C LYS A 61 6.08 -15.55 6.85
N LYS A 62 5.87 -14.55 7.70
CA LYS A 62 5.16 -14.66 8.99
C LYS A 62 3.79 -13.94 8.97
N TRP A 63 3.30 -13.55 7.81
CA TRP A 63 2.00 -12.89 7.70
C TRP A 63 0.89 -13.94 7.68
N SER A 64 -0.07 -13.84 8.60
CA SER A 64 -1.17 -14.80 8.76
C SER A 64 -2.08 -14.90 7.54
N GLY A 65 -2.20 -13.84 6.74
CA GLY A 65 -2.99 -13.85 5.50
C GLY A 65 -2.35 -14.66 4.35
N ARG A 66 -1.15 -15.21 4.53
CA ARG A 66 -0.48 -16.00 3.48
C ARG A 66 -1.25 -17.28 3.11
N ASP A 67 -1.91 -17.93 4.07
CA ASP A 67 -2.68 -19.13 3.79
C ASP A 67 -3.95 -18.81 3.01
N ALA A 68 -4.64 -17.70 3.35
CA ALA A 68 -5.77 -17.20 2.58
C ALA A 68 -5.34 -16.81 1.15
N LEU A 69 -4.15 -16.21 0.98
CA LEU A 69 -3.58 -15.90 -0.33
C LEU A 69 -3.30 -17.17 -1.15
N ARG A 70 -2.85 -18.26 -0.53
CA ARG A 70 -2.60 -19.56 -1.18
C ARG A 70 -3.88 -20.29 -1.60
N GLN A 71 -4.99 -20.02 -0.92
CA GLN A 71 -6.29 -20.61 -1.26
C GLN A 71 -6.96 -19.93 -2.46
N LEU A 72 -6.42 -18.80 -2.91
CA LEU A 72 -6.86 -18.15 -4.14
C LEU A 72 -6.42 -18.98 -5.35
N GLU A 73 -7.20 -18.93 -6.43
CA GLU A 73 -7.00 -19.69 -7.68
C GLU A 73 -5.83 -19.17 -8.54
N TYR A 74 -4.67 -18.93 -7.92
CA TYR A 74 -3.42 -18.69 -8.63
C TYR A 74 -2.74 -20.01 -8.99
N VAL A 75 -1.94 -19.99 -10.05
CA VAL A 75 -1.15 -21.15 -10.52
C VAL A 75 -0.21 -21.68 -9.44
N ASP A 76 0.37 -20.78 -8.63
CA ASP A 76 1.30 -21.12 -7.56
C ASP A 76 1.44 -19.98 -6.52
N ASP A 77 2.04 -20.29 -5.36
CA ASP A 77 2.27 -19.34 -4.25
C ASP A 77 3.13 -18.12 -4.66
N ASN A 78 4.09 -18.30 -5.57
CA ASN A 78 4.93 -17.20 -6.03
C ASN A 78 4.12 -16.24 -6.92
N SER A 79 3.28 -16.77 -7.82
CA SER A 79 2.35 -16.00 -8.65
C SER A 79 1.38 -15.17 -7.79
N ALA A 80 0.82 -15.77 -6.73
CA ALA A 80 -0.04 -15.06 -5.78
C ALA A 80 0.72 -13.93 -5.05
N GLN A 81 1.94 -14.20 -4.57
CA GLN A 81 2.77 -13.20 -3.89
C GLN A 81 3.27 -12.09 -4.81
N VAL A 82 3.54 -12.37 -6.09
CA VAL A 82 3.90 -11.35 -7.09
C VAL A 82 2.71 -10.44 -7.34
N SER A 83 1.52 -11.00 -7.52
CA SER A 83 0.26 -10.28 -7.73
C SER A 83 -0.05 -9.37 -6.54
N LEU A 84 0.02 -9.91 -5.32
CA LEU A 84 -0.13 -9.12 -4.08
C LEU A 84 0.88 -7.96 -4.00
N ARG A 85 2.16 -8.20 -4.29
CA ARG A 85 3.19 -7.14 -4.25
C ARG A 85 2.95 -6.06 -5.30
N ARG A 86 2.45 -6.43 -6.48
CA ARG A 86 2.07 -5.47 -7.53
C ARG A 86 0.90 -4.63 -7.08
N LEU A 87 -0.16 -5.25 -6.57
CA LEU A 87 -1.35 -4.56 -6.09
C LEU A 87 -1.03 -3.58 -4.95
N ILE A 88 -0.23 -4.00 -3.97
CA ILE A 88 0.27 -3.12 -2.91
C ILE A 88 1.02 -1.92 -3.48
N SER A 89 1.92 -2.15 -4.45
CA SER A 89 2.68 -1.06 -5.06
C SER A 89 1.79 -0.08 -5.82
N THR A 90 0.74 -0.58 -6.48
CA THR A 90 -0.26 0.26 -7.15
C THR A 90 -1.03 1.11 -6.16
N VAL A 91 -1.53 0.52 -5.07
CA VAL A 91 -2.22 1.25 -3.99
C VAL A 91 -1.31 2.33 -3.40
N VAL A 92 -0.11 1.97 -2.96
CA VAL A 92 0.83 2.93 -2.35
C VAL A 92 1.17 4.06 -3.32
N ARG A 93 1.38 3.78 -4.60
CA ARG A 93 1.66 4.83 -5.59
C ARG A 93 0.48 5.77 -5.80
N SER A 94 -0.74 5.23 -5.79
CA SER A 94 -1.96 6.02 -5.99
C SER A 94 -2.20 6.98 -4.81
N THR A 95 -1.88 6.56 -3.59
CA THR A 95 -2.12 7.36 -2.38
C THR A 95 -0.92 8.20 -1.94
N HIS A 96 0.29 7.75 -2.27
CA HIS A 96 1.57 8.39 -1.92
C HIS A 96 2.49 8.53 -3.14
N PRO A 97 2.07 9.27 -4.18
CA PRO A 97 2.83 9.42 -5.41
C PRO A 97 4.16 10.18 -5.20
N GLU A 98 4.29 10.96 -4.13
CA GLU A 98 5.50 11.71 -3.75
C GLU A 98 6.74 10.82 -3.54
N PHE A 99 6.56 9.53 -3.23
CA PHE A 99 7.66 8.58 -3.09
C PHE A 99 8.13 7.98 -4.43
N TYR A 100 7.44 8.29 -5.53
CA TYR A 100 7.72 7.76 -6.87
C TYR A 100 7.96 8.84 -7.91
N ASP A 101 7.43 10.04 -7.72
CA ASP A 101 7.69 11.19 -8.57
C ASP A 101 8.32 12.33 -7.74
N PRO A 102 9.64 12.59 -7.88
CA PRO A 102 10.30 13.68 -7.19
C PRO A 102 9.77 15.07 -7.57
N ARG A 103 8.99 15.19 -8.65
CA ARG A 103 8.35 16.45 -9.07
C ARG A 103 7.08 16.76 -8.27
N LEU A 104 6.44 15.76 -7.68
CA LEU A 104 5.24 15.93 -6.85
C LEU A 104 5.57 16.38 -5.42
N VAL A 105 6.78 16.08 -4.92
CA VAL A 105 7.31 16.58 -3.64
C VAL A 105 7.45 18.13 -3.63
N LYS A 106 7.57 18.75 -4.81
CA LYS A 106 7.86 20.19 -5.00
C LYS A 106 6.63 21.09 -5.19
N ARG A 107 5.43 20.65 -4.81
CA ARG A 107 4.31 21.59 -4.67
C ARG A 107 4.06 21.87 -3.19
N PRO A 108 4.71 22.89 -2.60
CA PRO A 108 4.09 23.52 -1.45
C PRO A 108 2.72 24.00 -1.94
N ASN A 109 1.66 23.63 -1.23
CA ASN A 109 0.38 24.32 -1.35
C ASN A 109 0.62 25.77 -0.88
N THR A 110 1.18 26.61 -1.75
CA THR A 110 0.98 28.05 -1.65
C THR A 110 -0.45 28.31 -2.08
N SER A 111 -1.38 27.98 -1.20
CA SER A 111 -2.66 28.69 -1.18
C SER A 111 -2.29 30.15 -0.97
N SER A 112 -2.48 30.93 -2.02
CA SER A 112 -2.51 32.39 -1.96
C SER A 112 -3.29 32.84 -0.73
N VAL A 113 -2.63 33.55 0.17
CA VAL A 113 -3.30 34.51 1.03
C VAL A 113 -2.82 35.87 0.57
N PHE A 114 -3.47 36.37 -0.48
CA PHE A 114 -3.54 37.79 -0.77
C PHE A 114 -4.63 38.36 0.15
N THR A 115 -4.22 39.03 1.22
CA THR A 115 -5.02 39.98 2.02
C THR A 115 -3.99 40.85 2.76
N SER A 116 -3.94 42.17 2.72
CA SER A 116 -4.57 43.25 1.95
C SER A 116 -3.62 44.45 2.09
#